data_AF-A0A519SME6-F1
#
_entry.id   AF-A0A519SME6-F1
#
_cell.length_a   1.000
_cell.length_b   1.000
_cell.length_c   1.000
_cell.angle_alpha   90.00
_cell.angle_beta   90.00
_cell.angle_gamma   90.00
#
_symmetry.space_group_name_H-M   'P 1'
#
loop_
_entity.id
_entity.type
_entity.pdbx_description
1 polymer ?
#
loop_
_entity_poly.entity_id
_entity_poly.type
_entity_poly.pdbx_seq_one_letter_code
_entity_poly.pdbx_strand_id
1 'polypeptide(L)'
;MKRFKIQFLVSTAALSLSAAGCKDLLNEQPRSIYEPGFFQTERGVQGGLTSMYAHLRDIYGNAYYYNATLTGTDEVTYGRDADENFLAMDLSGRAALNANNSRADALWGSAFPNINTASGVIK
;
A
#
# COMPACT_ATOMS: atom_id res chain seq x y z
N MET A 1 -5.96 30.72 -63.81
CA MET A 1 -6.03 29.82 -62.63
C MET A 1 -5.21 30.44 -61.50
N LYS A 2 -5.85 30.87 -60.40
CA LYS A 2 -5.15 31.55 -59.29
C LYS A 2 -4.16 30.56 -58.68
N ARG A 3 -2.86 30.87 -58.72
CA ARG A 3 -1.82 30.12 -58.00
C ARG A 3 -2.11 30.30 -56.51
N PHE A 4 -2.91 29.40 -55.93
CA PHE A 4 -3.13 29.37 -54.49
C PHE A 4 -1.75 29.34 -53.82
N LYS A 5 -1.56 30.18 -52.81
CA LYS A 5 -0.27 30.42 -52.15
C LYS A 5 0.15 29.17 -51.35
N ILE A 6 0.58 28.11 -52.03
CA ILE A 6 1.06 26.85 -51.43
C ILE A 6 2.18 27.13 -50.43
N GLN A 7 3.04 28.10 -50.71
CA GLN A 7 4.08 28.56 -49.77
C GLN A 7 3.50 29.09 -48.45
N PHE A 8 2.35 29.77 -48.50
CA PHE A 8 1.66 30.24 -47.31
C PHE A 8 1.07 29.08 -46.49
N LEU A 9 0.50 28.07 -47.16
CA LEU A 9 -0.02 26.87 -46.50
C LEU A 9 1.09 26.05 -45.83
N VAL A 10 2.23 25.88 -46.50
CA VAL A 10 3.39 25.17 -45.96
C VAL A 10 3.98 25.92 -44.76
N SER A 11 4.13 27.26 -44.84
CA SER A 11 4.59 28.06 -43.70
C SER A 11 3.62 28.00 -42.52
N THR A 12 2.31 28.02 -42.77
CA THR A 12 1.30 27.97 -41.70
C THR A 12 1.29 26.60 -41.02
N ALA A 13 1.47 25.51 -41.78
CA ALA A 13 1.61 24.16 -41.23
C ALA A 13 2.92 24.00 -40.43
N ALA A 14 4.04 24.56 -40.90
CA ALA A 14 5.29 24.54 -40.14
C ALA A 14 5.18 25.31 -38.81
N LEU A 15 4.48 26.45 -38.80
CA LEU A 15 4.25 27.26 -37.60
C LEU A 15 3.36 26.55 -36.57
N SER A 16 2.36 25.78 -37.03
CA SER A 16 1.47 25.03 -36.13
C SER A 16 2.16 23.82 -35.49
N LEU A 17 3.12 23.18 -36.16
CA LEU A 17 3.93 22.12 -35.56
C LEU A 17 4.87 22.64 -34.45
N SER A 18 5.33 23.89 -34.54
CA SER A 18 6.12 24.53 -33.48
C SER A 18 5.33 24.91 -32.21
N ALA A 19 3.98 24.83 -32.24
CA ALA A 19 3.12 25.08 -31.08
C ALA A 19 2.90 23.82 -30.20
N ALA A 20 3.38 22.65 -30.63
CA ALA A 20 3.30 21.42 -29.84
C ALA A 20 4.43 21.38 -28.81
N GLY A 21 4.24 22.01 -27.64
CA GLY A 21 5.30 21.98 -26.63
C GLY A 21 5.03 22.62 -25.28
N CYS A 22 3.80 22.67 -24.78
CA CYS A 22 3.58 23.02 -23.36
C CYS A 22 4.02 21.85 -22.47
N LYS A 23 5.31 21.81 -22.11
CA LYS A 23 5.87 20.78 -21.20
C LYS A 23 5.28 20.86 -19.79
N ASP A 24 4.94 22.07 -19.35
CA ASP A 24 4.47 22.30 -17.98
C ASP A 24 3.03 21.85 -17.73
N LEU A 25 2.22 21.62 -18.78
CA LEU A 25 0.86 21.08 -18.63
C LEU A 25 0.87 19.63 -18.13
N LEU A 26 1.94 18.88 -18.42
CA LEU A 26 2.09 17.48 -17.99
C LEU A 26 2.90 17.33 -16.70
N ASN A 27 3.42 18.42 -16.13
CA ASN A 27 4.09 18.41 -14.83
C ASN A 27 3.08 18.65 -13.72
N GLU A 28 2.30 17.63 -13.39
CA GLU A 28 1.39 17.69 -12.25
C GLU A 28 2.17 17.69 -10.93
N GLN A 29 1.73 18.52 -9.99
CA GLN A 29 2.26 18.58 -8.63
C GLN A 29 1.14 18.15 -7.69
N PRO A 30 1.06 16.86 -7.32
CA PRO A 30 0.02 16.41 -6.42
C PRO A 30 0.16 17.08 -5.06
N ARG A 31 -0.90 17.79 -4.64
CA ARG A 31 -0.94 18.50 -3.34
C ARG A 31 -1.82 17.81 -2.30
N SER A 32 -2.63 16.85 -2.73
CA SER A 32 -3.58 16.12 -1.88
C SER A 32 -3.06 14.76 -1.41
N ILE A 33 -1.98 14.26 -2.02
CA ILE A 33 -1.40 12.94 -1.72
C ILE A 33 0.08 13.08 -1.42
N TYR A 34 0.58 12.20 -0.56
CA TYR A 34 2.01 12.08 -0.32
C TYR A 34 2.64 11.20 -1.40
N GLU A 35 3.65 11.73 -2.07
CA GLU A 35 4.51 10.95 -2.96
C GLU A 35 5.66 10.30 -2.19
N PRO A 36 6.29 9.24 -2.71
CA PRO A 36 7.46 8.62 -2.09
C PRO A 36 8.59 9.59 -1.76
N GLY A 37 8.74 10.69 -2.53
CA GLY A 37 9.71 11.75 -2.26
C GLY A 37 9.50 12.47 -0.92
N PHE A 38 8.31 12.39 -0.32
CA PHE A 38 8.04 12.98 1.00
C PHE A 38 8.95 12.42 2.09
N PHE A 39 9.30 11.12 2.03
CA PHE A 39 10.20 10.48 2.99
C PHE A 39 11.64 11.01 2.93
N GLN A 40 12.02 11.77 1.89
CA GLN A 40 13.32 12.45 1.83
C GLN A 40 13.38 13.72 2.70
N THR A 41 12.25 14.15 3.25
CA THR A 41 12.18 15.32 4.14
C THR A 41 12.25 14.89 5.60
N GLU A 42 12.81 15.71 6.49
CA GLU A 42 12.86 15.44 7.94
C GLU A 42 11.48 15.13 8.52
N ARG A 43 10.47 15.91 8.12
CA ARG A 43 9.07 15.70 8.53
C ARG A 43 8.51 14.38 8.02
N GLY A 44 8.88 13.97 6.81
CA GLY A 44 8.47 12.69 6.23
C GLY A 44 9.07 11.51 6.98
N VAL A 45 10.36 11.57 7.32
CA VAL A 45 11.02 10.54 8.15
C VAL A 45 10.37 10.46 9.54
N GLN A 46 10.18 11.60 10.22
CA GLN A 46 9.54 11.63 11.54
C GLN A 46 8.09 11.11 11.49
N GLY A 47 7.33 11.50 10.47
CA GLY A 47 5.96 11.02 10.27
C GLY A 47 5.89 9.52 9.97
N GLY A 48 6.81 9.02 9.13
CA GLY A 48 6.94 7.60 8.82
C GLY A 48 7.29 6.77 10.05
N LEU A 49 8.27 7.20 10.84
CA LEU A 49 8.62 6.55 12.12
C LEU A 49 7.45 6.54 13.10
N THR A 50 6.77 7.69 13.27
CA THR A 50 5.60 7.80 14.15
C THR A 50 4.50 6.84 13.70
N SER A 51 4.22 6.78 12.40
CA SER A 51 3.26 5.85 11.81
C SER A 51 3.64 4.39 12.07
N MET A 52 4.91 4.03 11.89
CA MET A 52 5.39 2.66 12.13
C MET A 52 5.21 2.23 13.59
N TYR A 53 5.54 3.11 14.55
CA TYR A 53 5.31 2.83 15.97
C TYR A 53 3.83 2.75 16.32
N ALA A 54 2.99 3.62 15.73
CA ALA A 54 1.55 3.55 15.92
C ALA A 54 0.95 2.24 15.36
N HIS A 55 1.46 1.77 14.22
CA HIS A 55 1.03 0.55 13.55
C HIS A 55 1.37 -0.72 14.34
N LEU A 56 2.29 -0.69 15.31
CA LEU A 56 2.50 -1.81 16.23
C LEU A 56 1.20 -2.19 16.97
N ARG A 57 0.28 -1.23 17.16
CA ARG A 57 -1.05 -1.50 17.71
C ARG A 57 -1.93 -2.33 16.78
N ASP A 58 -1.79 -2.18 15.47
CA ASP A 58 -2.58 -2.94 14.50
C ASP A 58 -2.06 -4.39 14.38
N ILE A 59 -0.76 -4.60 14.63
CA ILE A 59 -0.15 -5.94 14.70
C ILE A 59 -0.47 -6.59 16.05
N TYR A 60 -0.01 -6.00 17.16
CA TYR A 60 -0.08 -6.61 18.50
C TYR A 60 -1.41 -6.37 19.24
N GLY A 61 -2.28 -5.50 18.72
CA GLY A 61 -3.63 -5.32 19.26
C GLY A 61 -4.67 -6.22 18.60
N ASN A 62 -4.31 -6.90 17.50
CA ASN A 62 -5.21 -7.77 16.77
C ASN A 62 -5.20 -9.18 17.38
N ALA A 63 -6.36 -9.68 17.82
CA ALA A 63 -6.48 -11.01 18.42
C ALA A 63 -5.99 -12.14 17.48
N TYR A 64 -6.11 -11.95 16.16
CA TYR A 64 -5.64 -12.94 15.19
C TYR A 64 -4.11 -13.08 15.17
N TYR A 65 -3.35 -12.07 15.60
CA TYR A 65 -1.90 -12.18 15.77
C TYR A 65 -1.57 -13.24 16.82
N TYR A 66 -2.15 -13.12 18.02
CA TYR A 66 -1.94 -14.08 19.10
C TYR A 66 -2.52 -15.44 18.75
N ASN A 67 -3.69 -15.47 18.12
CA ASN A 67 -4.29 -16.72 17.70
C ASN A 67 -3.40 -17.49 16.72
N ALA A 68 -2.77 -16.79 15.78
CA ALA A 68 -1.91 -17.41 14.78
C ALA A 68 -0.49 -17.75 15.28
N THR A 69 -0.06 -17.20 16.41
CA THR A 69 1.32 -17.35 16.92
C THR A 69 1.42 -18.08 18.25
N LEU A 70 0.32 -18.22 18.99
CA LEU A 70 0.32 -18.79 20.35
C LEU A 70 -0.69 -19.95 20.54
N THR A 71 -1.89 -19.87 19.94
CA THR A 71 -2.93 -20.90 20.11
C THR A 71 -2.47 -22.24 19.52
N GLY A 72 -2.94 -23.34 20.12
CA GLY A 72 -2.57 -24.71 19.72
C GLY A 72 -1.32 -25.23 20.43
N THR A 73 -1.00 -24.63 21.57
CA THR A 73 0.04 -25.07 22.50
C THR A 73 -0.59 -25.65 23.77
N ASP A 74 0.21 -26.23 24.65
CA ASP A 74 -0.22 -26.71 25.97
C ASP A 74 -0.48 -25.57 26.97
N GLU A 75 -0.10 -24.33 26.64
CA GLU A 75 -0.34 -23.14 27.46
C GLU A 75 -1.58 -22.35 27.03
N VAL A 76 -1.94 -22.36 25.74
CA VAL A 76 -2.98 -21.51 25.16
C VAL A 76 -3.90 -22.29 24.23
N THR A 77 -5.19 -22.27 24.54
CA THR A 77 -6.26 -22.90 23.75
C THR A 77 -7.43 -21.94 23.49
N TYR A 78 -8.38 -22.37 22.66
CA TYR A 78 -9.57 -21.60 22.29
C TYR A 78 -10.56 -21.43 23.46
N GLY A 79 -11.34 -20.35 23.43
CA GLY A 79 -12.39 -20.07 24.42
C GLY A 79 -13.70 -20.80 24.12
N ARG A 80 -14.61 -20.87 25.11
CA ARG A 80 -15.90 -21.60 25.00
C ARG A 80 -16.69 -21.29 23.72
N ASP A 81 -16.76 -20.03 23.32
CA ASP A 81 -17.57 -19.55 22.20
C ASP A 81 -16.73 -19.23 20.95
N ALA A 82 -15.57 -19.89 20.82
CA ALA A 82 -14.70 -19.72 19.67
C ALA A 82 -15.39 -20.16 18.37
N ASP A 83 -15.26 -19.32 17.33
CA ASP A 83 -15.65 -19.67 15.97
C ASP A 83 -14.56 -20.50 15.28
N GLU A 84 -14.78 -20.84 14.01
CA GLU A 84 -13.84 -21.63 13.23
C GLU A 84 -12.45 -20.96 13.09
N ASN A 85 -12.38 -19.64 13.15
CA ASN A 85 -11.13 -18.89 13.02
C ASN A 85 -10.16 -19.15 14.18
N PHE A 86 -10.70 -19.40 15.39
CA PHE A 86 -9.93 -19.74 16.57
C PHE A 86 -9.82 -21.25 16.78
N LEU A 87 -10.89 -22.00 16.49
CA LEU A 87 -10.88 -23.47 16.61
C LEU A 87 -9.88 -24.15 15.66
N ALA A 88 -9.77 -23.67 14.41
CA ALA A 88 -8.87 -24.26 13.43
C ALA A 88 -7.39 -24.03 13.76
N MET A 89 -7.07 -22.91 14.42
CA MET A 89 -5.71 -22.58 14.84
C MET A 89 -5.26 -23.34 16.09
N ASP A 90 -6.18 -23.94 16.84
CA ASP A 90 -5.88 -24.72 18.04
C ASP A 90 -5.37 -26.13 17.78
N LEU A 91 -5.57 -26.66 16.57
CA LEU A 91 -5.04 -27.97 16.15
C LEU A 91 -5.44 -29.17 17.04
N SER A 92 -6.38 -29.01 17.97
CA SER A 92 -6.91 -30.09 18.83
C SER A 92 -7.84 -31.07 18.13
N GLY A 93 -8.05 -30.91 16.82
CA GLY A 93 -8.98 -31.73 16.03
C GLY A 93 -10.43 -31.26 16.07
N ARG A 94 -10.73 -30.12 16.71
CA ARG A 94 -12.07 -29.50 16.73
C ARG A 94 -12.50 -28.91 15.37
N ALA A 95 -11.53 -28.44 14.59
CA ALA A 95 -11.71 -27.94 13.23
C ALA A 95 -10.44 -28.20 12.40
N ALA A 96 -10.60 -28.40 11.09
CA ALA A 96 -9.47 -28.60 10.18
C ALA A 96 -8.99 -27.26 9.60
N LEU A 97 -7.70 -26.97 9.76
CA LEU A 97 -7.09 -25.79 9.17
C LEU A 97 -7.02 -25.90 7.64
N ASN A 98 -7.48 -24.87 6.95
CA ASN A 98 -7.43 -24.75 5.49
C ASN A 98 -7.19 -23.28 5.07
N ALA A 99 -7.02 -23.05 3.77
CA ALA A 99 -6.69 -21.73 3.24
C ALA A 99 -7.78 -20.66 3.46
N ASN A 100 -9.04 -21.06 3.70
CA ASN A 100 -10.16 -20.14 3.88
C ASN A 100 -10.37 -19.73 5.35
N ASN A 101 -10.00 -20.58 6.31
CA ASN A 101 -10.21 -20.32 7.75
C ASN A 101 -8.92 -19.95 8.50
N SER A 102 -7.75 -20.06 7.86
CA SER A 102 -6.50 -19.58 8.45
C SER A 102 -6.50 -18.06 8.56
N ARG A 103 -6.42 -17.54 9.80
CA ARG A 103 -6.33 -16.10 10.06
C ARG A 103 -4.92 -15.53 10.01
N ALA A 104 -3.96 -16.29 9.46
CA ALA A 104 -2.62 -15.79 9.17
C ALA A 104 -2.63 -14.64 8.14
N ASP A 105 -3.70 -14.54 7.32
CA ASP A 105 -3.95 -13.42 6.42
C ASP A 105 -4.03 -12.08 7.15
N ALA A 106 -4.59 -12.04 8.37
CA ALA A 106 -4.71 -10.82 9.16
C ALA A 106 -3.32 -10.26 9.55
N LEU A 107 -2.39 -11.15 9.92
CA LEU A 107 -1.00 -10.78 10.19
C LEU A 107 -0.30 -10.31 8.90
N TRP A 108 -0.44 -11.09 7.82
CA TRP A 108 0.14 -10.73 6.53
C TRP A 108 -0.31 -9.35 6.05
N GLY A 109 -1.63 -9.12 6.06
CA GLY A 109 -2.25 -7.87 5.61
C GLY A 109 -1.86 -6.66 6.45
N SER A 110 -1.48 -6.85 7.71
CA SER A 110 -0.98 -5.76 8.56
C SER A 110 0.54 -5.57 8.40
N ALA A 111 1.33 -6.64 8.40
CA ALA A 111 2.79 -6.54 8.39
C ALA A 111 3.37 -5.96 7.09
N PHE A 112 2.91 -6.44 5.92
CA PHE A 112 3.52 -6.07 4.64
C PHE A 112 3.37 -4.59 4.26
N PRO A 113 2.20 -3.95 4.46
CA PRO A 113 2.08 -2.50 4.28
C PRO A 113 3.06 -1.72 5.15
N ASN A 114 3.23 -2.11 6.42
CA ASN A 114 4.15 -1.42 7.33
C ASN A 114 5.63 -1.66 6.97
N ILE A 115 5.98 -2.85 6.46
CA ILE A 115 7.31 -3.14 5.88
C ILE A 115 7.58 -2.23 4.68
N ASN A 116 6.59 -1.99 3.82
CA ASN A 116 6.73 -1.07 2.70
C ASN A 116 6.95 0.38 3.17
N THR A 117 6.23 0.82 4.21
CA THR A 117 6.48 2.13 4.84
C THR A 117 7.89 2.22 5.42
N ALA A 118 8.33 1.20 6.16
CA ALA A 118 9.69 1.13 6.69
C ALA A 118 10.75 1.22 5.59
N SER A 119 10.53 0.50 4.50
CA SER A 119 11.40 0.53 3.32
C SER A 119 11.42 1.91 2.66
N GLY A 120 10.31 2.65 2.68
CA GLY A 120 10.25 4.03 2.20
C GLY A 120 11.01 5.02 3.10
N VAL A 121 11.04 4.77 4.41
CA VAL A 121 11.73 5.63 5.38
C VAL A 121 13.25 5.38 5.42
N ILE A 122 13.69 4.12 5.27
CA ILE A 122 15.11 3.72 5.40
C ILE A 122 15.92 4.08 4.15
N LYS A 123 15.27 4.19 2.99
CA LYS A 123 15.91 4.32 1.68
C LYS A 123 16.44 5.72 1.40
#